data_AF-A0A166MC85-F1
#
_entry.id   AF-A0A166MC85-F1
#
_cell.length_a   1.000
_cell.length_b   1.000
_cell.length_c   1.000
_cell.angle_alpha   90.00
_cell.angle_beta   90.00
_cell.angle_gamma   90.00
#
_symmetry.space_group_name_H-M   'P 1'
#
loop_
_entity.id
_entity.type
_entity.pdbx_description
1 polymer ?
#
loop_
_entity_poly.entity_id
_entity_poly.type
_entity_poly.pdbx_seq_one_letter_code
_entity_poly.pdbx_strand_id
1 'polypeptide(L)'
;MLFFQKFSISRLPSDWPAYHNKCNNSRCHYPNAPQYIADRYLCGGRLNGAYCGGTVTVTSATARKATRQRRVEEDRKMKHDEKARQMRREEARRLWGQNGSRSQNPRVAIGRARPLSQSQRNCNVKSGKLIRRPQGYQKGDSFLEL
;
A
#
# COMPACT_ATOMS: atom_id res chain seq x y z
N MET A 1 32.18 20.36 35.91
CA MET A 1 30.72 20.18 36.12
C MET A 1 30.05 20.10 34.75
N LEU A 2 29.51 18.94 34.37
CA LEU A 2 28.75 18.77 33.13
C LEU A 2 27.30 19.19 33.40
N PHE A 3 26.89 20.35 32.88
CA PHE A 3 25.50 20.77 32.93
C PHE A 3 24.69 19.89 31.99
N PHE A 4 23.97 18.90 32.54
CA PHE A 4 22.88 18.24 31.83
C PHE A 4 21.77 19.27 31.63
N GLN A 5 21.82 19.95 30.48
CA GLN A 5 20.74 20.81 30.03
C GLN A 5 19.48 19.94 29.95
N LYS A 6 18.59 20.09 30.94
CA LYS A 6 17.28 19.46 30.96
C LYS A 6 16.57 19.89 29.68
N PHE A 7 16.59 19.04 28.65
CA PHE A 7 15.74 19.21 27.48
C PHE A 7 14.31 19.21 28.00
N SER A 8 13.72 20.40 28.06
CA SER A 8 12.29 20.56 28.24
C SER A 8 11.64 19.70 27.18
N ILE A 9 10.94 18.65 27.63
CA ILE A 9 10.11 17.81 26.77
C ILE A 9 9.12 18.79 26.16
N SER A 10 9.45 19.27 24.95
CA SER A 10 8.63 20.20 24.21
C SER A 10 7.33 19.45 23.99
N ARG A 11 6.29 19.80 24.77
CA ARG A 11 4.98 19.19 24.62
C ARG A 11 4.58 19.40 23.18
N LEU A 12 4.48 18.29 22.45
CA LEU A 12 3.99 18.32 21.09
C LEU A 12 2.55 18.86 21.13
N PRO A 13 2.11 19.57 20.08
CA PRO A 13 0.70 19.91 19.91
C PRO A 13 -0.21 18.70 20.14
N SER A 14 -1.42 18.93 20.65
CA SER A 14 -2.37 17.84 20.96
C SER A 14 -2.80 17.06 19.71
N ASP A 15 -2.75 17.69 18.55
CA ASP A 15 -3.07 17.16 17.22
C ASP A 15 -1.86 16.53 16.51
N TRP A 16 -0.72 16.38 17.20
CA TRP A 16 0.48 15.80 16.59
C TRP A 16 0.22 14.37 16.13
N PRO A 17 0.42 14.06 14.83
CA PRO A 17 0.11 12.74 14.32
C PRO A 17 1.01 11.67 14.96
N ALA A 18 0.41 10.51 15.22
CA ALA A 18 1.12 9.41 15.86
C ALA A 18 2.38 9.03 15.07
N TYR A 19 3.46 8.73 15.80
CA TYR A 19 4.74 8.25 15.26
C TYR A 19 5.51 9.21 14.35
N HIS A 20 5.08 10.47 14.22
CA HIS A 20 5.83 11.50 13.52
C HIS A 20 6.90 12.11 14.41
N ASN A 21 8.03 12.46 13.82
CA ASN A 21 9.19 12.98 14.54
C ASN A 21 9.23 14.51 14.48
N LYS A 22 9.57 15.15 15.61
CA LYS A 22 9.86 16.59 15.66
C LYS A 22 11.33 16.84 15.35
N CYS A 23 11.63 17.84 14.53
CA CYS A 23 13.00 18.27 14.32
C CYS A 23 13.53 19.09 15.50
N ASN A 24 14.85 19.30 15.56
CA ASN A 24 15.50 20.11 16.58
C ASN A 24 15.16 21.62 16.54
N ASN A 25 14.59 22.14 15.45
CA ASN A 25 14.13 23.52 15.38
C ASN A 25 12.83 23.70 16.19
N SER A 26 12.90 24.46 17.28
CA SER A 26 11.78 24.68 18.21
C SER A 26 10.58 25.40 17.58
N ARG A 27 10.82 26.24 16.56
CA ARG A 27 9.77 26.99 15.84
C ARG A 27 9.08 26.15 14.76
N CYS A 28 9.67 25.01 14.38
CA CYS A 28 9.12 24.13 13.37
C CYS A 28 8.10 23.15 13.98
N HIS A 29 6.85 23.26 13.50
CA HIS A 29 5.74 22.39 13.88
C HIS A 29 5.38 21.37 12.80
N TYR A 30 6.28 21.15 11.83
CA TYR A 30 6.06 20.19 10.77
C TYR A 30 6.21 18.74 11.28
N PRO A 31 5.20 17.87 11.08
CA PRO A 31 5.28 16.48 11.48
C PRO A 31 6.11 15.69 10.47
N ASN A 32 7.37 15.38 10.78
CA ASN A 32 8.20 14.60 9.88
C ASN A 32 7.75 13.13 9.88
N ALA A 33 7.65 12.55 8.68
CA ALA A 33 7.20 11.18 8.49
C ALA A 33 8.04 10.18 9.33
N PRO A 34 7.44 9.08 9.80
CA PRO A 34 8.16 8.02 10.48
C PRO A 34 9.31 7.49 9.61
N GLN A 35 10.49 7.34 10.21
CA GLN A 35 11.67 6.78 9.56
C GLN A 35 11.95 5.39 10.12
N TYR A 36 12.37 4.48 9.25
CA TYR A 36 12.55 3.06 9.59
C TYR A 36 14.01 2.67 9.80
N ILE A 37 14.93 3.60 9.57
CA ILE A 37 16.37 3.45 9.77
C ILE A 37 16.81 4.49 10.80
N ALA A 38 17.73 4.09 11.67
CA ALA A 38 18.29 5.00 12.67
C ALA A 38 19.34 5.88 12.00
N ASP A 39 19.03 7.16 11.87
CA ASP A 39 19.92 8.15 11.25
C ASP A 39 19.45 9.59 11.56
N ARG A 40 20.16 10.58 11.02
CA ARG A 40 19.77 11.99 10.98
C ARG A 40 19.17 12.33 9.63
N TYR A 41 17.95 12.85 9.66
CA TYR A 41 17.21 13.27 8.48
C TYR A 41 17.02 14.78 8.46
N LEU A 42 16.91 15.35 7.26
CA LEU A 42 16.52 16.75 7.09
C LEU A 42 15.03 16.92 7.40
N CYS A 43 14.68 18.03 8.03
CA CYS A 43 13.27 18.38 8.24
C CYS A 43 12.60 18.69 6.89
N GLY A 44 11.45 18.07 6.62
CA GLY A 44 10.66 18.34 5.42
C GLY A 44 9.80 19.61 5.50
N GLY A 45 9.78 20.28 6.66
CA GLY A 45 8.93 21.44 6.91
C GLY A 45 9.38 22.70 6.20
N ARG A 46 8.45 23.65 6.06
CA ARG A 46 8.74 25.02 5.61
C ARG A 46 8.37 26.02 6.70
N LEU A 47 9.20 27.05 6.85
CA LEU A 47 9.01 28.19 7.74
C LEU A 47 9.15 29.45 6.91
N ASN A 48 8.10 30.28 6.84
CA ASN A 48 8.06 31.52 6.06
C ASN A 48 8.45 31.31 4.57
N GLY A 49 7.97 30.22 3.97
CA GLY A 49 8.25 29.88 2.57
C GLY A 49 9.62 29.23 2.32
N ALA A 50 10.56 29.29 3.26
CA ALA A 50 11.85 28.62 3.16
C ALA A 50 11.83 27.21 3.79
N TYR A 51 12.70 26.31 3.33
CA TYR A 51 12.88 25.01 3.97
C TYR A 51 13.42 25.15 5.40
N CYS A 52 12.91 24.33 6.31
CA CYS A 52 13.40 24.27 7.67
C CYS A 52 14.79 23.62 7.69
N GLY A 53 15.83 24.38 8.07
CA GLY A 53 17.20 23.86 8.25
C GLY A 53 17.38 22.95 9.48
N GLY A 54 16.29 22.50 10.10
CA GLY A 54 16.34 21.59 11.25
C GLY A 54 16.64 20.16 10.82
N THR A 55 17.15 19.36 11.76
CA THR A 55 17.36 17.92 11.57
C THR A 55 16.50 17.11 12.54
N VAL A 56 16.09 15.92 12.10
CA VAL A 56 15.38 14.92 12.88
C VAL A 56 16.35 13.79 13.21
N THR A 57 16.58 13.53 14.49
CA THR A 57 17.41 12.40 14.93
C THR A 57 16.51 11.21 15.23
N VAL A 58 16.70 10.12 14.50
CA VAL A 58 15.92 8.90 14.64
C VAL A 58 16.81 7.85 15.31
N THR A 59 16.41 7.41 16.50
CA THR A 59 17.12 6.35 17.21
C THR A 59 16.69 4.98 16.71
N SER A 60 17.51 3.95 16.96
CA SER A 60 17.14 2.55 16.68
C SER A 60 15.83 2.12 17.34
N ALA A 61 15.54 2.64 18.53
CA ALA A 61 14.28 2.38 19.22
C ALA A 61 13.08 3.00 18.47
N THR A 62 13.22 4.25 18.04
CA THR A 62 12.19 4.95 17.24
C THR A 62 11.96 4.25 15.89
N ALA A 63 13.04 3.88 15.20
CA ALA A 63 12.99 3.16 13.93
C ALA A 63 12.28 1.80 14.07
N ARG A 64 12.62 1.01 15.09
CA ARG A 64 11.94 -0.26 15.40
C ARG A 64 10.46 -0.05 15.70
N LYS A 65 10.11 0.99 16.44
CA LYS A 65 8.72 1.34 16.75
C LYS A 65 7.94 1.68 15.48
N ALA A 66 8.50 2.52 14.61
CA ALA A 66 7.90 2.87 13.33
C ALA A 66 7.67 1.63 12.45
N THR A 67 8.67 0.74 12.37
CA THR A 67 8.55 -0.53 11.62
C THR A 67 7.44 -1.43 12.18
N ARG A 68 7.34 -1.57 13.51
CA ARG A 68 6.28 -2.35 14.14
C ARG A 68 4.89 -1.78 13.83
N GLN A 69 4.75 -0.46 13.87
CA GLN A 69 3.47 0.21 13.60
C GLN A 69 3.04 0.04 12.15
N ARG A 70 3.97 0.22 11.20
CA ARG A 70 3.71 -0.02 9.78
C ARG A 70 3.18 -1.44 9.54
N ARG A 71 3.80 -2.46 10.15
CA ARG A 71 3.33 -3.85 10.04
C ARG A 71 1.91 -4.06 10.57
N VAL A 72 1.58 -3.42 11.71
CA VAL A 72 0.23 -3.50 12.29
C VAL A 72 -0.80 -2.83 11.38
N GLU A 73 -0.47 -1.69 10.78
CA GLU A 73 -1.35 -0.99 9.86
C GLU A 73 -1.55 -1.77 8.55
N GLU A 74 -0.48 -2.33 7.99
CA GLU A 74 -0.53 -3.20 6.81
C GLU A 74 -1.41 -4.44 7.07
N ASP A 75 -1.26 -5.11 8.23
CA ASP A 75 -2.12 -6.24 8.63
C ASP A 75 -3.59 -5.84 8.76
N ARG A 76 -3.86 -4.68 9.38
CA ARG A 76 -5.24 -4.14 9.46
C ARG A 76 -5.82 -3.87 8.09
N LYS A 77 -5.05 -3.28 7.17
CA LYS A 77 -5.47 -3.02 5.80
C LYS A 77 -5.76 -4.32 5.05
N MET A 78 -4.90 -5.32 5.16
CA MET A 78 -5.12 -6.63 4.53
C MET A 78 -6.40 -7.31 5.05
N LYS A 79 -6.63 -7.30 6.36
CA LYS A 79 -7.87 -7.85 6.96
C LYS A 79 -9.11 -7.11 6.48
N HIS A 80 -9.05 -5.79 6.40
CA HIS A 80 -10.14 -4.98 5.88
C HIS A 80 -10.43 -5.29 4.41
N ASP A 81 -9.39 -5.38 3.58
CA ASP A 81 -9.51 -5.70 2.15
C ASP A 81 -10.05 -7.10 1.92
N GLU A 82 -9.64 -8.09 2.73
CA GLU A 82 -10.18 -9.46 2.65
C GLU A 82 -11.66 -9.48 3.05
N LYS A 83 -12.05 -8.78 4.12
CA LYS A 83 -13.47 -8.65 4.49
C LYS A 83 -14.28 -8.00 3.38
N ALA A 84 -13.75 -6.95 2.74
CA ALA A 84 -14.40 -6.31 1.60
C ALA A 84 -14.54 -7.26 0.39
N ARG A 85 -13.53 -8.10 0.12
CA ARG A 85 -13.61 -9.14 -0.92
C ARG A 85 -14.66 -10.20 -0.57
N GLN A 86 -14.73 -10.64 0.68
CA GLN A 86 -15.72 -11.61 1.14
C GLN A 86 -17.15 -11.06 0.99
N MET A 87 -17.39 -9.81 1.37
CA MET A 87 -18.70 -9.16 1.19
C MET A 87 -19.10 -9.11 -0.28
N ARG A 88 -18.19 -8.70 -1.19
CA ARG A 88 -18.47 -8.70 -2.64
C ARG A 88 -18.78 -10.10 -3.18
N ARG A 89 -18.09 -11.14 -2.71
CA ARG A 89 -18.37 -12.54 -3.10
C ARG A 89 -19.74 -13.01 -2.60
N GLU A 90 -20.12 -12.63 -1.40
CA GLU A 90 -21.43 -12.97 -0.84
C GLU A 90 -22.57 -12.24 -1.56
N GLU A 91 -22.40 -10.95 -1.81
CA GLU A 91 -23.35 -10.14 -2.59
C GLU A 91 -23.55 -10.70 -3.99
N ALA A 92 -22.45 -11.04 -4.69
CA ALA A 92 -22.53 -11.71 -5.97
C ALA A 92 -23.30 -13.05 -5.86
N ARG A 93 -23.03 -13.87 -4.85
CA ARG A 93 -23.79 -15.12 -4.64
C ARG A 93 -25.28 -14.87 -4.41
N ARG A 94 -25.66 -13.81 -3.68
CA ARG A 94 -27.07 -13.44 -3.48
C ARG A 94 -27.74 -13.03 -4.79
N LEU A 95 -27.11 -12.17 -5.58
CA LEU A 95 -27.65 -11.68 -6.86
C LEU A 95 -27.77 -12.80 -7.91
N TRP A 96 -26.74 -13.63 -8.06
CA TRP A 96 -26.74 -14.73 -9.04
C TRP A 96 -27.59 -15.94 -8.58
N GLY A 97 -27.71 -16.18 -7.27
CA GLY A 97 -28.50 -17.28 -6.71
C GLY A 97 -30.02 -17.08 -6.81
N GLN A 98 -30.50 -15.83 -6.77
CA GLN A 98 -31.94 -15.52 -6.92
C GLN A 98 -32.45 -15.69 -8.36
N ASN A 99 -31.60 -15.48 -9.37
CA ASN A 99 -32.00 -15.61 -10.78
C ASN A 99 -32.01 -17.07 -11.27
N GLY A 100 -31.23 -17.97 -10.66
CA GLY A 100 -31.18 -19.38 -11.04
C GLY A 100 -32.36 -20.24 -10.56
N SER A 101 -33.10 -19.79 -9.54
CA SER A 101 -34.18 -20.55 -8.91
C SER A 101 -35.59 -20.15 -9.38
N ARG A 102 -35.71 -19.14 -10.26
CA ARG A 102 -37.00 -18.69 -10.82
C ARG A 102 -37.33 -19.23 -12.22
N SER A 103 -36.64 -20.29 -12.67
CA SER A 103 -37.13 -21.13 -13.78
C SER A 103 -38.00 -22.26 -13.23
N GLN A 104 -39.08 -21.92 -12.53
CA GLN A 104 -40.19 -22.84 -12.30
C GLN A 104 -41.01 -22.92 -13.59
N ASN A 105 -40.49 -23.65 -14.58
CA ASN A 105 -41.31 -24.19 -15.64
C ASN A 105 -40.96 -25.69 -15.77
N PRO A 106 -41.58 -26.57 -14.97
CA PRO A 106 -41.26 -28.01 -14.93
C PRO A 106 -41.86 -28.79 -16.13
N ARG A 107 -42.05 -28.14 -17.29
CA ARG A 107 -42.66 -28.77 -18.46
C ARG A 107 -41.75 -28.85 -19.69
N VAL A 108 -40.47 -29.22 -19.54
CA VAL A 108 -39.74 -29.91 -20.62
C VAL A 108 -38.70 -30.85 -20.03
N ALA A 109 -39.14 -31.86 -19.28
CA ALA A 109 -38.39 -33.10 -19.15
C ALA A 109 -39.08 -34.13 -20.03
N ILE A 110 -38.55 -34.35 -21.24
CA ILE A 110 -38.53 -35.60 -22.03
C ILE A 110 -37.94 -35.19 -23.39
N GLY A 111 -36.65 -35.44 -23.58
CA GLY A 111 -35.95 -35.07 -24.80
C GLY A 111 -34.46 -35.35 -24.70
N ARG A 112 -34.12 -36.64 -24.72
CA ARG A 112 -32.76 -37.20 -24.84
C ARG A 112 -31.77 -36.28 -25.59
N ALA A 113 -30.72 -35.83 -24.91
CA ALA A 113 -29.50 -35.38 -25.55
C ALA A 113 -28.30 -36.17 -24.98
N ARG A 114 -27.96 -37.20 -25.75
CA ARG A 114 -26.70 -37.95 -25.87
C ARG A 114 -25.52 -37.49 -24.98
N PRO A 115 -24.78 -38.40 -24.33
CA PRO A 115 -23.47 -38.06 -23.78
C PRO A 115 -22.53 -37.71 -24.93
N LEU A 116 -22.07 -36.46 -24.98
CA LEU A 116 -21.01 -36.05 -25.91
C LEU A 116 -19.71 -36.74 -25.49
N SER A 117 -19.16 -37.47 -26.43
CA SER A 117 -17.92 -38.23 -26.32
C SER A 117 -16.74 -37.34 -25.92
N GLN A 118 -15.81 -37.96 -25.19
CA GLN A 118 -14.57 -37.43 -24.62
C GLN A 118 -13.59 -36.75 -25.61
N SER A 119 -13.92 -36.63 -26.91
CA SER A 119 -13.04 -36.05 -27.95
C SER A 119 -13.14 -34.53 -28.15
N GLN A 120 -14.01 -33.82 -27.44
CA GLN A 120 -14.07 -32.34 -27.48
C GLN A 120 -13.27 -31.65 -26.35
N ARG A 121 -12.26 -32.32 -25.78
CA ARG A 121 -11.31 -31.68 -24.84
C ARG A 121 -10.16 -30.94 -25.53
N ASN A 122 -10.14 -30.85 -26.87
CA ASN A 122 -8.96 -30.34 -27.56
C ASN A 122 -9.30 -29.51 -28.81
N CYS A 123 -9.64 -28.24 -28.62
CA CYS A 123 -9.49 -27.24 -29.67
C CYS A 123 -9.44 -25.80 -29.12
N ASN A 124 -8.22 -25.24 -29.13
CA ASN A 124 -7.92 -23.86 -29.50
C ASN A 124 -8.50 -22.73 -28.63
N VAL A 125 -7.90 -22.49 -27.47
CA VAL A 125 -7.64 -21.10 -27.05
C VAL A 125 -6.24 -20.75 -27.51
N LYS A 126 -6.18 -20.14 -28.69
CA LYS A 126 -4.99 -19.53 -29.28
C LYS A 126 -4.31 -18.65 -28.24
N SER A 127 -3.10 -19.05 -27.87
CA SER A 127 -2.02 -18.16 -27.47
C SER A 127 -1.98 -16.96 -28.42
N GLY A 128 -2.25 -15.75 -27.91
CA GLY A 128 -2.46 -14.61 -28.80
C GLY A 128 -2.59 -13.24 -28.14
N LYS A 129 -1.60 -12.82 -27.37
CA LYS A 129 -0.97 -11.48 -27.48
C LYS A 129 0.19 -11.36 -26.50
N LEU A 130 1.38 -11.71 -27.00
CA LEU A 130 2.63 -11.15 -26.51
C LEU A 130 2.52 -9.62 -26.66
N ILE A 131 2.40 -8.92 -25.54
CA ILE A 131 2.66 -7.48 -25.51
C ILE A 131 4.15 -7.34 -25.82
N ARG A 132 4.47 -6.89 -27.04
CA ARG A 132 5.80 -6.44 -27.41
C ARG A 132 6.23 -5.37 -26.41
N ARG A 133 7.24 -5.68 -25.59
CA ARG A 133 8.03 -4.66 -24.91
C ARG A 133 8.62 -3.74 -25.99
N PRO A 134 8.47 -2.41 -25.90
CA PRO A 134 9.32 -1.53 -26.67
C PRO A 134 10.78 -1.73 -26.20
N GLN A 135 11.59 -2.30 -27.09
CA GLN A 135 13.04 -2.15 -27.05
C GLN A 135 13.35 -0.69 -27.33
N GLY A 136 13.92 -0.01 -26.34
CA GLY A 136 14.29 1.40 -26.44
C GLY A 136 15.15 1.80 -25.25
N TYR A 137 16.14 0.98 -24.90
CA TYR A 137 17.24 1.39 -24.03
C TYR A 137 18.35 1.92 -24.95
N GLN A 138 18.33 3.22 -25.25
CA GLN A 138 19.52 3.90 -25.77
C GLN A 138 20.39 4.27 -24.59
N LYS A 139 21.48 3.51 -24.45
CA LYS A 139 22.62 3.82 -23.60
C LYS A 139 23.37 4.98 -24.25
N GLY A 140 23.15 6.19 -23.75
CA GLY A 140 23.96 7.35 -24.08
C GLY A 140 25.24 7.32 -23.23
N ASP A 141 26.25 6.61 -23.71
CA ASP A 141 27.64 6.82 -23.31
C ASP A 141 28.21 7.94 -24.19
N SER A 142 28.45 9.10 -23.59
CA SER A 142 29.33 10.18 -24.09
C SER A 142 29.55 11.10 -22.89
N PHE A 143 30.61 10.96 -22.09
CA PHE A 143 32.02 11.27 -22.39
C PHE A 143 32.22 12.74 -22.79
N LEU A 144 32.81 13.51 -21.87
CA LEU A 144 33.64 14.74 -22.00
C LEU A 144 33.78 15.28 -20.57
N GLU A 145 34.89 15.03 -19.87
CA GLU A 145 36.09 15.88 -19.86
C GLU A 145 35.77 17.37 -19.69
N LEU A 146 35.84 17.85 -18.44
CA LEU A 146 36.76 18.90 -17.96
C LEU A 146 36.64 19.05 -16.44
#